data_AF-G9KQS0-F1
#
_entry.id   AF-G9KQS0-F1
#
_cell.length_a   1.000
_cell.length_b   1.000
_cell.length_c   1.000
_cell.angle_alpha   90.00
_cell.angle_beta   90.00
_cell.angle_gamma   90.00
#
_symmetry.space_group_name_H-M   'P 1'
#
loop_
_entity.id
_entity.type
_entity.pdbx_description
1 polymer ?
#
loop_
_entity_poly.entity_id
_entity_poly.type
_entity_poly.pdbx_seq_one_letter_code
_entity_poly.pdbx_strand_id
1 'polypeptide(L)'
;KAAAAWALGQIGRHTPEHARAVAVTNTLPVLLSLYMSTESSEDLQVKSKKAIKNILQKCTYLPALEPFLYDAPPNILKHVVGQFSKVLPHDS
;
A
#
# COMPACT_ATOMS: atom_id res chain seq x y z
N LYS A 1 7.69 13.65 7.10
CA LYS A 1 6.78 12.79 6.30
C LYS A 1 7.48 11.53 5.77
N ALA A 2 8.69 11.64 5.21
CA ALA A 2 9.36 10.49 4.58
C ALA A 2 9.73 9.36 5.55
N ALA A 3 10.28 9.68 6.72
CA ALA A 3 10.57 8.68 7.77
C ALA A 3 9.31 7.94 8.26
N ALA A 4 8.19 8.66 8.40
CA ALA A 4 6.90 8.07 8.78
C ALA A 4 6.39 7.11 7.69
N ALA A 5 6.43 7.52 6.42
CA ALA A 5 6.08 6.64 5.30
C ALA A 5 6.93 5.36 5.30
N TRP A 6 8.24 5.50 5.53
CA TRP A 6 9.14 4.35 5.64
C TRP A 6 8.76 3.43 6.80
N ALA A 7 8.52 3.97 8.01
CA ALA A 7 8.17 3.19 9.19
C ALA A 7 6.86 2.41 9.00
N LEU A 8 5.83 3.04 8.44
CA LEU A 8 4.57 2.38 8.08
C LEU A 8 4.78 1.22 7.09
N GLY A 9 5.65 1.44 6.10
CA GLY A 9 6.06 0.41 5.16
C GLY A 9 6.84 -0.74 5.80
N GLN A 10 7.53 -0.51 6.92
CA GLN A 10 8.16 -1.58 7.68
C GLN A 10 7.11 -2.37 8.45
N ILE A 11 6.20 -1.70 9.17
CA ILE A 11 5.14 -2.35 9.95
C ILE A 11 4.31 -3.28 9.06
N GLY A 12 3.82 -2.77 7.93
CA GLY A 12 2.98 -3.53 7.01
C GLY A 12 3.67 -4.69 6.28
N ARG A 13 5.01 -4.81 6.33
CA ARG A 13 5.72 -5.90 5.65
C ARG A 13 5.83 -7.19 6.48
N HIS A 14 5.64 -7.09 7.80
CA HIS A 14 5.97 -8.18 8.72
C HIS A 14 4.91 -9.28 8.72
N THR A 15 3.64 -8.94 8.97
CA THR A 15 2.54 -9.91 9.01
C THR A 15 1.30 -9.35 8.30
N PRO A 16 0.40 -10.22 7.78
CA PRO A 16 -0.86 -9.78 7.20
C PRO A 16 -1.74 -8.99 8.18
N GLU A 17 -1.69 -9.30 9.47
CA GLU A 17 -2.39 -8.55 10.52
C GLU A 17 -1.87 -7.10 10.63
N HIS A 18 -0.55 -6.90 10.64
CA HIS A 18 0.02 -5.56 10.62
C HIS A 18 -0.30 -4.82 9.32
N ALA A 19 -0.24 -5.51 8.18
CA ALA A 19 -0.61 -4.92 6.88
C ALA A 19 -2.07 -4.46 6.88
N ARG A 20 -2.98 -5.29 7.42
CA ARG A 20 -4.40 -4.95 7.60
C ARG A 20 -4.56 -3.75 8.52
N ALA A 21 -3.91 -3.73 9.69
CA ALA A 21 -3.99 -2.63 10.63
C ALA A 21 -3.57 -1.30 10.00
N VAL A 22 -2.52 -1.29 9.19
CA VAL A 22 -2.08 -0.08 8.46
C VAL A 22 -3.02 0.26 7.30
N ALA A 23 -3.65 -0.73 6.65
CA ALA A 23 -4.57 -0.48 5.54
C ALA A 23 -5.89 0.13 6.03
N VAL A 24 -6.44 -0.34 7.17
CA VAL A 24 -7.72 0.15 7.71
C VAL A 24 -7.64 1.56 8.30
N THR A 25 -6.46 2.04 8.71
CA THR A 25 -6.26 3.41 9.23
C THR A 25 -6.18 4.47 8.12
N ASN A 26 -6.64 4.15 6.91
CA ASN A 26 -6.65 5.04 5.74
C ASN A 26 -5.26 5.58 5.35
N THR A 27 -4.21 4.85 5.73
CA THR A 27 -2.82 5.26 5.51
C THR A 27 -2.37 5.07 4.07
N LEU A 28 -2.95 4.09 3.38
CA LEU A 28 -2.63 3.78 1.99
C LEU A 28 -2.95 4.97 1.06
N PRO A 29 -4.17 5.55 1.03
CA PRO A 29 -4.47 6.73 0.21
C PRO A 29 -3.54 7.92 0.48
N VAL A 30 -3.16 8.15 1.75
CA VAL A 30 -2.21 9.22 2.12
C VAL A 30 -0.85 8.97 1.50
N LEU A 31 -0.33 7.74 1.59
CA LEU A 31 0.95 7.38 0.96
C LEU A 31 0.89 7.51 -0.57
N LEU A 32 -0.25 7.21 -1.19
CA LEU A 32 -0.45 7.34 -2.63
C LEU A 32 -0.41 8.81 -3.05
N SER A 33 -1.11 9.68 -2.34
CA SER A 33 -1.07 11.13 -2.56
C SER A 33 0.34 11.69 -2.40
N LEU A 34 1.07 11.26 -1.36
CA LEU A 34 2.48 11.67 -1.16
C LEU A 34 3.41 11.17 -2.27
N TYR A 35 3.12 10.01 -2.86
CA TYR A 35 3.86 9.47 -4.00
C TYR A 35 3.56 10.25 -5.30
N MET A 36 2.31 10.64 -5.53
CA MET A 36 1.87 11.32 -6.75
C MET A 36 2.06 12.84 -6.74
N SER A 37 2.19 13.44 -5.57
CA SER A 37 2.41 14.88 -5.43
C SER A 37 3.79 15.28 -5.95
N THR A 38 3.81 16.23 -6.90
CA THR A 38 5.03 16.84 -7.44
C THR A 38 5.73 17.77 -6.44
N GLU A 39 5.04 18.17 -5.37
CA GLU A 39 5.59 18.96 -4.27
C GLU A 39 6.36 18.08 -3.25
N SER A 40 6.16 16.76 -3.29
CA SER A 40 6.91 15.83 -2.46
C SER A 40 8.34 15.70 -2.95
N SER A 41 9.30 15.73 -2.02
CA SER A 41 10.70 15.43 -2.30
C SER A 41 10.88 14.01 -2.84
N GLU A 42 11.92 13.77 -3.64
CA GLU A 42 12.21 12.46 -4.22
C GLU A 42 12.30 11.34 -3.16
N ASP A 43 12.97 11.59 -2.04
CA ASP A 43 13.06 10.64 -0.91
C ASP A 43 11.67 10.25 -0.38
N LEU A 44 10.77 11.22 -0.26
CA LEU A 44 9.40 11.00 0.21
C LEU A 44 8.60 10.17 -0.79
N GLN A 45 8.72 10.44 -2.09
CA GLN A 45 8.05 9.68 -3.14
C GLN A 45 8.55 8.22 -3.16
N VAL A 46 9.87 8.01 -3.13
CA VAL A 46 10.49 6.67 -3.13
C VAL A 46 10.07 5.87 -1.90
N LYS A 47 10.11 6.47 -0.71
CA LYS A 47 9.70 5.81 0.53
C LYS A 47 8.20 5.50 0.54
N SER A 48 7.35 6.42 0.06
CA SER A 48 5.91 6.20 -0.02
C SER A 48 5.58 5.06 -0.99
N LYS A 49 6.17 5.05 -2.18
CA LYS A 49 6.05 3.95 -3.15
C LYS A 49 6.47 2.60 -2.56
N LYS A 50 7.61 2.56 -1.87
CA LYS A 50 8.13 1.34 -1.25
C LYS A 50 7.22 0.85 -0.11
N ALA A 51 6.70 1.78 0.69
CA ALA A 51 5.77 1.47 1.76
C ALA A 51 4.46 0.86 1.24
N ILE A 52 3.85 1.48 0.22
CA ILE A 52 2.66 0.95 -0.44
C ILE A 52 2.91 -0.48 -0.93
N LYS A 53 4.01 -0.73 -1.64
CA LYS A 53 4.33 -2.07 -2.15
C LYS A 53 4.47 -3.10 -1.02
N ASN A 54 5.15 -2.75 0.07
CA ASN A 54 5.33 -3.64 1.21
C ASN A 54 3.99 -4.01 1.87
N ILE A 55 3.13 -3.01 2.09
CA ILE A 55 1.81 -3.21 2.69
C ILE A 55 0.93 -4.06 1.76
N LEU A 56 0.84 -3.70 0.48
CA LEU A 56 0.05 -4.43 -0.51
C LEU A 56 0.47 -5.90 -0.56
N GLN A 57 1.77 -6.19 -0.58
CA GLN A 57 2.26 -7.56 -0.70
C GLN A 57 1.88 -8.51 0.44
N LYS A 58 1.46 -7.96 1.59
CA LYS A 58 1.09 -8.71 2.79
C LYS A 58 -0.37 -8.52 3.19
N CYS A 59 -1.05 -7.47 2.70
CA CYS A 59 -2.43 -7.21 3.04
C CYS A 59 -3.35 -8.23 2.36
N THR A 60 -4.00 -9.06 3.17
CA THR A 60 -5.02 -10.03 2.70
C THR A 60 -6.44 -9.46 2.80
N TYR A 61 -6.60 -8.24 3.36
CA TYR A 61 -7.90 -7.62 3.52
C TYR A 61 -8.29 -6.84 2.27
N LEU A 62 -8.98 -7.51 1.35
CA LEU A 62 -9.38 -6.99 0.04
C LEU A 62 -10.16 -5.66 0.11
N PRO A 63 -11.08 -5.41 1.07
CA PRO A 63 -11.84 -4.17 1.09
C PRO A 63 -10.98 -2.91 1.26
N ALA A 64 -9.84 -2.99 1.95
CA ALA A 64 -8.93 -1.86 2.06
C ALA A 64 -8.06 -1.67 0.79
N LEU A 65 -8.03 -2.67 -0.10
CA LEU A 65 -7.30 -2.63 -1.35
C LEU A 65 -8.18 -2.24 -2.55
N GLU A 66 -9.50 -2.39 -2.45
CA GLU A 66 -10.46 -2.00 -3.49
C GLU A 66 -10.31 -0.56 -4.00
N PRO A 67 -10.14 0.48 -3.14
CA PRO A 67 -9.98 1.86 -3.62
C PRO A 67 -8.76 2.01 -4.53
N PHE A 68 -7.71 1.24 -4.26
CA PHE A 68 -6.48 1.25 -5.05
C PHE A 68 -6.64 0.64 -6.45
N LEU A 69 -7.70 -0.10 -6.74
CA LEU A 69 -7.97 -0.57 -8.09
C LEU A 69 -8.30 0.58 -9.04
N TYR A 70 -8.86 1.66 -8.52
CA TYR A 70 -9.30 2.83 -9.30
C TYR A 70 -8.30 3.98 -9.22
N ASP A 71 -7.76 4.26 -8.03
CA ASP A 71 -6.89 5.43 -7.80
C ASP A 71 -5.41 5.19 -8.10
N ALA A 72 -4.94 3.93 -8.10
CA ALA A 72 -3.51 3.66 -8.18
C ALA A 72 -2.98 3.71 -9.63
N PRO A 73 -1.79 4.31 -9.84
CA PRO A 73 -1.14 4.30 -11.15
C PRO A 73 -0.73 2.87 -11.57
N PRO A 74 -0.54 2.61 -12.88
CA PRO A 74 -0.31 1.25 -13.41
C PRO A 74 0.86 0.49 -12.77
N ASN A 75 1.88 1.21 -12.31
CA ASN A 75 3.06 0.65 -11.66
C ASN A 75 2.79 0.12 -10.23
N ILE A 76 1.75 0.62 -9.55
CA ILE A 76 1.24 0.13 -8.27
C ILE A 76 0.09 -0.84 -8.48
N LEU A 77 -0.80 -0.57 -9.44
CA LEU A 77 -1.99 -1.37 -9.73
C LEU A 77 -1.67 -2.86 -9.96
N LYS A 78 -0.58 -3.17 -10.68
CA LYS A 78 -0.13 -4.56 -10.87
C LYS A 78 0.11 -5.33 -9.56
N HIS A 79 0.52 -4.63 -8.50
CA HIS A 79 0.74 -5.23 -7.20
C HIS A 79 -0.57 -5.45 -6.44
N VAL A 80 -1.56 -4.59 -6.65
CA VAL A 80 -2.91 -4.73 -6.09
C VAL A 80 -3.60 -5.94 -6.72
N VAL A 81 -3.70 -5.96 -8.05
CA VAL A 81 -4.33 -7.07 -8.80
C VAL A 81 -3.63 -8.40 -8.51
N GLY A 82 -2.29 -8.39 -8.44
CA GLY A 82 -1.52 -9.58 -8.09
C GLY A 82 -1.76 -10.09 -6.67
N GLN A 83 -2.28 -9.26 -5.75
CA GLN A 83 -2.67 -9.69 -4.41
C GLN A 83 -4.11 -10.20 -4.38
N PHE A 84 -5.03 -9.55 -5.08
CA PHE A 84 -6.38 -10.08 -5.30
C PHE A 84 -6.33 -11.49 -5.90
N SER A 85 -5.51 -11.70 -6.93
CA SER A 85 -5.33 -13.03 -7.55
C SER A 85 -4.81 -14.10 -6.58
N LYS A 86 -4.13 -13.73 -5.49
CA LYS A 86 -3.60 -14.67 -4.49
C LYS A 86 -4.58 -14.95 -3.35
N VAL A 87 -5.39 -13.96 -3.00
CA VAL A 87 -6.31 -14.03 -1.86
C VAL A 87 -7.64 -14.60 -2.29
N LEU A 88 -8.20 -14.19 -3.44
CA LEU A 88 -9.51 -14.66 -3.93
C LEU A 88 -9.67 -16.19 -3.97
N PRO A 89 -8.66 -17.00 -4.37
CA PRO A 89 -8.78 -18.46 -4.35
C PRO A 89 -8.87 -19.08 -2.94
N HIS A 90 -8.50 -18.32 -1.91
CA HIS A 90 -8.46 -18.76 -0.50
C HIS A 90 -9.49 -18.03 0.36
N ASP A 91 -10.26 -17.11 -0.22
CA ASP A 91 -11.34 -16.36 0.43
C ASP A 91 -12.61 -17.22 0.30
N SER A 92 -12.83 -18.11 1.27
CA SER A 92 -13.99 -19.01 1.37
C SER A 92 -14.75 -18.79 2.66
#